data_AF-A0A5N5WU07-F1
#
_entry.id   AF-A0A5N5WU07-F1
#
_cell.length_a   1.000
_cell.length_b   1.000
_cell.length_c   1.000
_cell.angle_alpha   90.00
_cell.angle_beta   90.00
_cell.angle_gamma   90.00
#
_symmetry.space_group_name_H-M   'P 1'
#
loop_
_entity.id
_entity.type
_entity.pdbx_description
1 polymer ?
#
loop_
_entity_poly.entity_id
_entity_poly.type
_entity_poly.pdbx_seq_one_letter_code
_entity_poly.pdbx_strand_id
1 'polypeptide(L)'
;MRPLRRGSCLISSFKASAWPSNVYQPICVRYNSSISSDQFAQLARRESSKHQIYQSLSTDPYVNLSIEHFLLENAPADSSILFLYINRPCVVIGRNQNPWLETNLLALQDDREPDAQGNINNGALYVRRRSGGGAVYHDEGNLNYSVISPRTAFTRNKHAEMVVRALHRVGATNTSVNDRHDIVLATGQAQPRKISGSAFKLTRHRALHHGTCLLDSPNISRLGSFLRSPARDYIKAKGVESVRSPVANVSSVFADAMMPFSMEGVIASIVEEFAQMYQVDSDAVRRAQRAHAVEPELYAGDTWVAGAVGESQGYGEPEIKKGIDELISLEWKYTQTPQFTFSTYPIEDDHRERPPLPSTLPPSTRVFLRLKHGAIIESHISTSSDTSVASEQAVRVHEALNGCKLHEMSLAQWRAVLLNQLGAEVEGGTLEELAKVIGSKLGLNTSS
;
A
#
# COMPACT_ATOMS: atom_id res chain seq x y z
N MET A 1 83.72 -27.16 33.20
CA MET A 1 83.96 -26.07 32.23
C MET A 1 83.52 -24.75 32.88
N ARG A 2 84.48 -23.84 33.10
CA ARG A 2 84.34 -22.44 33.61
C ARG A 2 84.19 -21.47 32.42
N PRO A 3 83.95 -20.14 32.58
CA PRO A 3 83.17 -19.39 33.59
C PRO A 3 82.35 -18.18 33.02
N LEU A 4 81.65 -17.50 33.94
CA LEU A 4 81.10 -16.13 33.92
C LEU A 4 81.93 -15.03 33.20
N ARG A 5 81.26 -14.02 32.60
CA ARG A 5 81.73 -12.61 32.56
C ARG A 5 80.58 -11.58 32.56
N ARG A 6 80.84 -10.47 33.27
CA ARG A 6 80.07 -9.23 33.51
C ARG A 6 80.17 -8.23 32.33
N GLY A 7 79.24 -7.26 32.31
CA GLY A 7 79.45 -5.90 31.75
C GLY A 7 78.12 -5.17 31.48
N SER A 8 77.58 -4.37 32.41
CA SER A 8 77.68 -2.89 32.53
C SER A 8 76.91 -2.04 31.48
N CYS A 9 75.91 -1.33 32.02
CA CYS A 9 75.23 -0.11 31.60
C CYS A 9 75.93 0.76 30.54
N LEU A 10 75.15 1.29 29.56
CA LEU A 10 75.26 2.67 29.07
C LEU A 10 73.94 3.09 28.39
N ILE A 11 73.29 4.09 28.98
CA ILE A 11 72.22 4.90 28.39
C ILE A 11 72.86 5.79 27.33
N SER A 12 72.34 5.80 26.10
CA SER A 12 72.58 6.92 25.19
C SER A 12 71.31 7.30 24.43
N SER A 13 70.83 8.49 24.75
CA SER A 13 69.83 9.27 24.05
C SER A 13 70.34 9.69 22.68
N PHE A 14 69.60 9.41 21.61
CA PHE A 14 69.78 10.07 20.32
C PHE A 14 68.53 10.85 19.92
N LYS A 15 68.82 12.11 19.60
CA LYS A 15 67.92 13.23 19.32
C LYS A 15 67.11 12.98 18.05
N ALA A 16 65.84 13.38 18.12
CA ALA A 16 64.95 13.53 16.98
C ALA A 16 65.53 14.53 15.96
N SER A 17 65.49 14.18 14.68
CA SER A 17 65.66 15.11 13.57
C SER A 17 64.32 15.23 12.85
N ALA A 18 63.83 16.46 12.76
CA ALA A 18 62.58 16.82 12.11
C ALA A 18 62.82 16.94 10.60
N TRP A 19 61.89 16.37 9.81
CA TRP A 19 61.68 16.71 8.41
C TRP A 19 60.20 16.99 8.20
N PRO A 20 59.81 18.06 7.48
CA PRO A 20 58.42 18.42 7.27
C PRO A 20 57.91 17.80 5.97
N SER A 21 56.79 17.10 6.04
CA SER A 21 55.97 16.85 4.85
C SER A 21 54.51 16.84 5.27
N ASN A 22 53.89 18.00 5.04
CA ASN A 22 52.46 18.21 5.02
C ASN A 22 51.84 17.23 4.02
N VAL A 23 51.26 16.14 4.53
CA VAL A 23 50.22 15.39 3.83
C VAL A 23 49.06 15.37 4.79
N TYR A 24 48.08 16.25 4.54
CA TYR A 24 46.75 16.11 5.12
C TYR A 24 46.19 14.78 4.61
N GLN A 25 46.43 13.70 5.35
CA GLN A 25 45.53 12.56 5.30
C GLN A 25 44.23 13.03 5.96
N PRO A 26 43.09 13.00 5.26
CA PRO A 26 41.82 13.13 5.96
C PRO A 26 41.75 11.92 6.89
N ILE A 27 41.78 12.19 8.20
CA ILE A 27 41.41 11.20 9.19
C ILE A 27 39.99 10.79 8.83
N CYS A 28 39.81 9.59 8.25
CA CYS A 28 38.50 8.97 8.12
C CYS A 28 37.98 8.73 9.53
N VAL A 29 37.28 9.73 10.07
CA VAL A 29 36.46 9.57 11.26
C VAL A 29 35.33 8.63 10.85
N ARG A 30 35.45 7.34 11.21
CA ARG A 30 34.32 6.43 11.14
C ARG A 30 33.26 6.96 12.09
N TYR A 31 32.22 7.62 11.56
CA TYR A 31 30.97 7.87 12.29
C TYR A 31 30.26 6.52 12.45
N ASN A 32 30.77 5.70 13.36
CA ASN A 32 30.26 4.38 13.69
C ASN A 32 29.15 4.43 14.76
N SER A 33 28.76 5.62 15.19
CA SER A 33 27.71 5.85 16.17
C SER A 33 26.35 5.69 15.51
N SER A 34 25.46 4.87 16.09
CA SER A 34 24.04 4.94 15.77
C SER A 34 23.54 6.35 16.09
N ILE A 35 22.73 6.88 15.18
CA ILE A 35 22.09 8.19 15.29
C ILE A 35 20.70 7.96 15.85
N SER A 36 20.25 8.84 16.75
CA SER A 36 18.90 8.79 17.28
C SER A 36 17.88 8.76 16.15
N SER A 37 16.87 7.91 16.29
CA SER A 37 15.80 7.72 15.32
C SER A 37 14.93 9.00 15.14
N ASP A 38 14.98 9.92 16.10
CA ASP A 38 14.35 11.25 16.02
C ASP A 38 15.02 12.18 14.98
N GLN A 39 16.25 11.88 14.56
CA GLN A 39 16.93 12.65 13.51
C GLN A 39 16.53 12.22 12.09
N PHE A 40 15.59 11.29 11.95
CA PHE A 40 15.11 10.78 10.65
C PHE A 40 14.79 11.90 9.66
N ALA A 41 13.92 12.84 10.05
CA ALA A 41 13.47 13.90 9.17
C ALA A 41 14.63 14.81 8.71
N GLN A 42 15.55 15.12 9.61
CA GLN A 42 16.75 15.91 9.28
C GLN A 42 17.66 15.17 8.30
N LEU A 43 17.92 13.88 8.53
CA LEU A 43 18.80 13.06 7.68
C LEU A 43 18.19 12.80 6.30
N ALA A 44 16.87 12.59 6.24
CA ALA A 44 16.13 12.42 4.99
C ALA A 44 16.20 13.67 4.10
N ARG A 45 16.15 14.86 4.71
CA ARG A 45 16.23 16.18 4.06
C ARG A 45 17.66 16.65 3.76
N ARG A 46 18.67 16.05 4.40
CA ARG A 46 20.06 16.52 4.31
C ARG A 46 20.54 16.49 2.86
N GLU A 47 20.93 17.66 2.33
CA GLU A 47 21.35 17.83 0.93
C GLU A 47 22.50 16.92 0.48
N SER A 48 23.37 16.54 1.42
CA SER A 48 24.45 15.60 1.15
C SER A 48 23.97 14.15 1.03
N SER A 49 22.79 13.77 1.55
CA SER A 49 22.22 12.42 1.51
C SER A 49 21.74 12.02 0.10
N LYS A 50 22.70 11.71 -0.79
CA LYS A 50 22.44 11.29 -2.17
C LYS A 50 21.86 9.88 -2.28
N HIS A 51 22.23 8.96 -1.37
CA HIS A 51 21.75 7.59 -1.39
C HIS A 51 21.14 7.21 -0.05
N GLN A 52 19.88 6.77 -0.03
CA GLN A 52 19.20 6.45 1.23
C GLN A 52 18.55 5.07 1.16
N ILE A 53 18.68 4.26 2.21
CA ILE A 53 18.09 2.92 2.29
C ILE A 53 17.38 2.75 3.63
N TYR A 54 16.06 2.63 3.59
CA TYR A 54 15.23 2.46 4.77
C TYR A 54 14.45 1.15 4.74
N GLN A 55 14.35 0.49 5.88
CA GLN A 55 13.44 -0.64 6.08
C GLN A 55 12.45 -0.27 7.19
N SER A 56 11.16 -0.46 6.95
CA SER A 56 10.16 -0.26 7.99
C SER A 56 10.06 -1.47 8.91
N LEU A 57 10.05 -1.22 10.22
CA LEU A 57 9.69 -2.18 11.26
C LEU A 57 8.19 -2.19 11.56
N SER A 58 7.44 -1.18 11.09
CA SER A 58 5.99 -1.13 11.27
C SER A 58 5.29 -1.99 10.22
N THR A 59 4.28 -2.74 10.67
CA THR A 59 3.36 -3.46 9.79
C THR A 59 2.11 -2.64 9.45
N ASP A 60 1.99 -1.41 9.98
CA ASP A 60 0.84 -0.56 9.72
C ASP A 60 0.94 0.11 8.33
N PRO A 61 0.01 -0.16 7.40
CA PRO A 61 0.04 0.43 6.07
C PRO A 61 -0.09 1.97 6.09
N TYR A 62 -0.75 2.56 7.09
CA TYR A 62 -0.88 4.01 7.20
C TYR A 62 0.46 4.66 7.56
N VAL A 63 1.22 4.05 8.46
CA VAL A 63 2.58 4.48 8.83
C VAL A 63 3.49 4.35 7.60
N ASN A 64 3.51 3.17 6.97
CA ASN A 64 4.40 2.89 5.84
C ASN A 64 4.15 3.82 4.65
N LEU A 65 2.89 4.01 4.24
CA LEU A 65 2.55 4.91 3.13
C LEU A 65 2.78 6.40 3.46
N SER A 66 2.76 6.77 4.74
CA SER A 66 3.04 8.15 5.16
C SER A 66 4.54 8.44 5.21
N ILE A 67 5.36 7.48 5.66
CA ILE A 67 6.82 7.56 5.56
C ILE A 67 7.26 7.62 4.09
N GLU A 68 6.70 6.76 3.22
CA GLU A 68 6.95 6.79 1.77
C GLU A 68 6.65 8.18 1.18
N HIS A 69 5.49 8.75 1.53
CA HIS A 69 5.11 10.07 1.05
C HIS A 69 6.03 11.17 1.58
N PHE A 70 6.40 11.12 2.86
CA PHE A 70 7.34 12.06 3.46
C PHE A 70 8.68 12.04 2.73
N LEU A 71 9.24 10.85 2.48
CA LEU A 71 10.49 10.69 1.74
C LEU A 71 10.38 11.22 0.31
N LEU A 72 9.22 11.09 -0.34
CA LEU A 72 8.98 11.62 -1.69
C LEU A 72 9.01 13.15 -1.72
N GLU A 73 8.35 13.80 -0.77
CA GLU A 73 8.19 15.27 -0.75
C GLU A 73 9.41 16.00 -0.16
N ASN A 74 10.12 15.38 0.79
CA ASN A 74 11.11 16.09 1.60
C ASN A 74 12.57 15.78 1.26
N ALA A 75 12.88 14.66 0.60
CA ALA A 75 14.26 14.33 0.32
C ALA A 75 14.83 15.12 -0.88
N PRO A 76 16.17 15.34 -0.93
CA PRO A 76 16.80 16.12 -2.00
C PRO A 76 16.42 15.65 -3.40
N ALA A 77 16.25 16.59 -4.33
CA ALA A 77 15.76 16.32 -5.69
C ALA A 77 16.64 15.35 -6.49
N ASP A 78 17.96 15.35 -6.22
CA ASP A 78 18.95 14.51 -6.87
C ASP A 78 19.23 13.19 -6.13
N SER A 79 18.58 12.96 -4.97
CA SER A 79 18.75 11.73 -4.18
C SER A 79 18.01 10.52 -4.76
N SER A 80 18.57 9.34 -4.50
CA SER A 80 17.96 8.03 -4.77
C SER A 80 17.71 7.28 -3.47
N ILE A 81 16.49 6.79 -3.29
CA ILE A 81 16.02 6.19 -2.04
C ILE A 81 15.42 4.82 -2.32
N LEU A 82 15.81 3.82 -1.55
CA LEU A 82 15.13 2.53 -1.43
C LEU A 82 14.39 2.50 -0.09
N PHE A 83 13.09 2.25 -0.11
CA PHE A 83 12.29 2.01 1.08
C PHE A 83 11.56 0.67 0.95
N LEU A 84 11.77 -0.21 1.93
CA LEU A 84 11.20 -1.56 1.98
C LEU A 84 10.28 -1.69 3.18
N TYR A 85 9.10 -2.29 3.00
CA TYR A 85 8.16 -2.52 4.09
C TYR A 85 7.22 -3.70 3.83
N ILE A 86 6.74 -4.31 4.91
CA ILE A 86 5.73 -5.36 4.90
C ILE A 86 4.53 -4.84 5.69
N ASN A 87 3.33 -5.05 5.18
CA ASN A 87 2.11 -4.61 5.86
C ASN A 87 1.38 -5.82 6.46
N ARG A 88 0.70 -5.61 7.59
CA ARG A 88 -0.34 -6.52 8.07
C ARG A 88 -1.47 -6.63 7.03
N PRO A 89 -2.37 -7.64 7.14
CA PRO A 89 -3.47 -7.84 6.22
C PRO A 89 -4.21 -6.54 5.86
N CYS A 90 -4.18 -6.17 4.57
CA CYS A 90 -4.89 -5.01 4.07
C CYS A 90 -5.15 -5.08 2.57
N VAL A 91 -6.20 -4.40 2.12
CA VAL A 91 -6.44 -4.08 0.71
C VAL A 91 -6.07 -2.63 0.45
N VAL A 92 -5.12 -2.42 -0.46
CA VAL A 92 -4.66 -1.10 -0.87
C VAL A 92 -5.19 -0.79 -2.27
N ILE A 93 -6.09 0.19 -2.37
CA ILE A 93 -6.62 0.66 -3.67
C ILE A 93 -5.87 1.91 -4.16
N GLY A 94 -5.87 2.11 -5.48
CA GLY A 94 -5.29 3.29 -6.11
C GLY A 94 -6.09 4.56 -5.85
N ARG A 95 -5.43 5.71 -5.99
CA ARG A 95 -5.97 7.06 -5.73
C ARG A 95 -7.36 7.28 -6.32
N ASN A 96 -7.56 6.92 -7.58
CA ASN A 96 -8.77 7.21 -8.37
C ASN A 96 -9.65 5.96 -8.58
N GLN A 97 -9.60 4.99 -7.67
CA GLN A 97 -10.43 3.79 -7.74
C GLN A 97 -11.72 3.92 -6.93
N ASN A 98 -12.70 3.08 -7.27
CA ASN A 98 -13.96 2.97 -6.53
C ASN A 98 -13.91 1.76 -5.58
N PRO A 99 -13.97 1.94 -4.25
CA PRO A 99 -13.86 0.84 -3.30
C PRO A 99 -15.02 -0.15 -3.42
N TRP A 100 -16.23 0.33 -3.69
CA TRP A 100 -17.40 -0.51 -3.90
C TRP A 100 -17.34 -1.32 -5.20
N LEU A 101 -16.49 -0.96 -6.16
CA LEU A 101 -16.30 -1.73 -7.39
C LEU A 101 -15.12 -2.72 -7.28
N GLU A 102 -14.06 -2.31 -6.59
CA GLU A 102 -12.77 -2.98 -6.59
C GLU A 102 -12.59 -3.95 -5.42
N THR A 103 -13.36 -3.80 -4.34
CA THR A 103 -13.13 -4.52 -3.09
C THR A 103 -14.41 -5.16 -2.55
N ASN A 104 -14.26 -6.24 -1.80
CA ASN A 104 -15.31 -6.80 -0.98
C ASN A 104 -15.25 -6.18 0.41
N LEU A 105 -15.90 -5.02 0.59
CA LEU A 105 -15.86 -4.29 1.86
C LEU A 105 -16.39 -5.10 3.05
N LEU A 106 -17.28 -6.08 2.82
CA LEU A 106 -17.77 -6.98 3.88
C LEU A 106 -16.70 -7.93 4.42
N ALA A 107 -15.66 -8.21 3.62
CA ALA A 107 -14.55 -9.06 4.02
C ALA A 107 -13.40 -8.28 4.67
N LEU A 108 -13.54 -6.96 4.79
CA LEU A 108 -12.55 -6.07 5.41
C LEU A 108 -13.04 -5.62 6.78
N GLN A 109 -12.13 -5.09 7.58
CA GLN A 109 -12.49 -4.41 8.82
C GLN A 109 -13.38 -3.21 8.48
N ASP A 110 -14.56 -3.15 9.06
CA ASP A 110 -15.43 -1.98 8.94
C ASP A 110 -14.92 -0.88 9.84
N ASP A 111 -14.44 0.21 9.24
CA ASP A 111 -13.94 1.39 9.94
C ASP A 111 -14.92 2.57 9.85
N ARG A 112 -16.13 2.34 9.34
CA ARG A 112 -17.24 3.32 9.30
C ARG A 112 -18.07 3.29 10.57
N GLU A 113 -18.13 2.15 11.24
CA GLU A 113 -18.77 1.97 12.54
C GLU A 113 -17.67 1.73 13.58
N PRO A 114 -17.27 2.75 14.36
CA PRO A 114 -16.38 2.53 15.48
C PRO A 114 -17.08 1.58 16.45
N ASP A 115 -16.41 0.48 16.83
CA ASP A 115 -17.00 -0.40 17.82
C ASP A 115 -17.16 0.34 19.15
N ALA A 116 -18.24 0.07 19.88
CA ALA A 116 -18.48 0.68 21.18
C ALA A 116 -17.48 0.22 22.26
N GLN A 117 -16.56 -0.69 21.94
CA GLN A 117 -15.61 -1.34 22.84
C GLN A 117 -14.12 -1.08 22.49
N GLY A 118 -13.80 -0.31 21.45
CA GLY A 118 -12.42 -0.02 21.03
C GLY A 118 -11.62 -1.22 20.51
N ASN A 119 -12.25 -2.37 20.25
CA ASN A 119 -11.63 -3.57 19.72
C ASN A 119 -11.24 -3.38 18.26
N ILE A 120 -9.94 -3.22 18.04
CA ILE A 120 -9.30 -3.37 16.74
C ILE A 120 -9.49 -4.83 16.31
N ASN A 121 -10.49 -5.09 15.46
CA ASN A 121 -10.64 -6.40 14.83
C ASN A 121 -9.35 -6.72 14.05
N ASN A 122 -8.85 -7.96 14.19
CA ASN A 122 -7.70 -8.49 13.41
C ASN A 122 -8.05 -8.72 11.91
N GLY A 123 -9.00 -7.96 11.37
CA GLY A 123 -9.42 -8.06 9.98
C GLY A 123 -8.48 -7.35 9.02
N ALA A 124 -8.63 -7.61 7.72
CA ALA A 124 -7.86 -6.92 6.70
C ALA A 124 -8.33 -5.45 6.60
N LEU A 125 -7.39 -4.50 6.68
CA LEU A 125 -7.70 -3.08 6.57
C LEU A 125 -8.09 -2.66 5.16
N TYR A 126 -8.89 -1.60 5.06
CA TYR A 126 -9.11 -0.88 3.80
C TYR A 126 -8.25 0.39 3.73
N VAL A 127 -7.42 0.50 2.70
CA VAL A 127 -6.47 1.62 2.55
C VAL A 127 -6.53 2.19 1.14
N ARG A 128 -6.47 3.52 1.02
CA ARG A 128 -6.31 4.22 -0.27
C ARG A 128 -4.94 4.88 -0.34
N ARG A 129 -4.13 4.54 -1.34
CA ARG A 129 -2.80 5.16 -1.54
C ARG A 129 -2.85 6.44 -2.39
N ARG A 130 -1.77 7.23 -2.34
CA ARG A 130 -1.63 8.51 -3.09
C ARG A 130 -1.24 8.32 -4.56
N SER A 131 -0.71 7.15 -4.94
CA SER A 131 -0.38 6.77 -6.33
C SER A 131 -1.57 6.17 -7.07
N GLY A 132 -1.48 6.08 -8.40
CA GLY A 132 -2.49 5.45 -9.25
C GLY A 132 -2.39 3.91 -9.26
N GLY A 133 -3.06 3.26 -10.20
CA GLY A 133 -3.05 1.79 -10.38
C GLY A 133 -4.23 1.06 -9.76
N GLY A 134 -4.18 -0.27 -9.79
CA GLY A 134 -5.24 -1.18 -9.34
C GLY A 134 -5.25 -1.48 -7.83
N ALA A 135 -6.22 -2.28 -7.40
CA ALA A 135 -6.36 -2.76 -6.03
C ALA A 135 -5.50 -4.01 -5.82
N VAL A 136 -4.80 -4.06 -4.69
CA VAL A 136 -3.93 -5.17 -4.31
C VAL A 136 -4.17 -5.53 -2.84
N TYR A 137 -3.89 -6.78 -2.50
CA TYR A 137 -3.92 -7.25 -1.11
C TYR A 137 -2.48 -7.43 -0.63
N HIS A 138 -2.23 -7.03 0.61
CA HIS A 138 -0.97 -7.27 1.31
C HIS A 138 -1.22 -8.10 2.56
N ASP A 139 -0.23 -8.91 2.91
CA ASP A 139 -0.06 -9.56 4.21
C ASP A 139 1.46 -9.70 4.46
N GLU A 140 1.81 -10.44 5.50
CA GLU A 140 3.18 -10.66 5.95
C GLU A 140 4.06 -11.34 4.89
N GLY A 141 3.47 -12.06 3.94
CA GLY A 141 4.18 -12.70 2.83
C GLY A 141 4.36 -11.80 1.60
N ASN A 142 3.89 -10.56 1.65
CA ASN A 142 4.00 -9.58 0.57
C ASN A 142 4.99 -8.47 0.94
N LEU A 143 6.16 -8.47 0.29
CA LEU A 143 7.14 -7.39 0.39
C LEU A 143 6.73 -6.21 -0.50
N ASN A 144 6.75 -5.00 0.04
CA ASN A 144 6.61 -3.78 -0.74
C ASN A 144 7.98 -3.14 -0.90
N TYR A 145 8.30 -2.73 -2.12
CA TYR A 145 9.50 -1.95 -2.42
C TYR A 145 9.10 -0.61 -3.01
N SER A 146 9.83 0.43 -2.63
CA SER A 146 9.64 1.79 -3.12
C SER A 146 10.99 2.35 -3.49
N VAL A 147 11.15 2.75 -4.75
CA VAL A 147 12.33 3.45 -5.22
C VAL A 147 11.93 4.87 -5.61
N ILE A 148 12.53 5.84 -4.92
CA ILE A 148 12.35 7.25 -5.21
C ILE A 148 13.62 7.77 -5.85
N SER A 149 13.48 8.46 -6.98
CA SER A 149 14.62 8.91 -7.78
C SER A 149 14.33 10.24 -8.46
N PRO A 150 15.36 10.92 -9.00
CA PRO A 150 15.15 12.10 -9.82
C PRO A 150 14.25 11.78 -11.01
N ARG A 151 13.27 12.66 -11.29
CA ARG A 151 12.28 12.42 -12.35
C ARG A 151 12.93 12.21 -13.73
N THR A 152 14.06 12.84 -13.99
CA THR A 152 14.83 12.72 -15.24
C THR A 152 15.49 11.35 -15.40
N ALA A 153 15.73 10.63 -14.30
CA ALA A 153 16.39 9.32 -14.29
C ALA A 153 15.39 8.14 -14.20
N PHE A 154 14.09 8.43 -14.21
CA PHE A 154 13.01 7.46 -14.01
C PHE A 154 12.50 6.89 -15.34
N THR A 155 12.39 5.56 -15.40
CA THR A 155 11.60 4.85 -16.40
C THR A 155 10.76 3.78 -15.69
N ARG A 156 9.62 3.40 -16.27
CA ARG A 156 8.67 2.47 -15.62
C ARG A 156 9.23 1.08 -15.36
N ASN A 157 10.16 0.62 -16.20
CA ASN A 157 10.77 -0.71 -16.06
C ASN A 157 11.98 -0.72 -15.13
N LYS A 158 12.68 0.40 -14.95
CA LYS A 158 14.02 0.45 -14.32
C LYS A 158 14.09 -0.30 -12.99
N HIS A 159 13.17 -0.01 -12.06
CA HIS A 159 13.21 -0.64 -10.74
C HIS A 159 12.48 -1.98 -10.69
N ALA A 160 11.56 -2.25 -11.61
CA ALA A 160 11.00 -3.60 -11.76
C ALA A 160 12.07 -4.59 -12.26
N GLU A 161 12.89 -4.17 -13.22
CA GLU A 161 14.05 -4.94 -13.71
C GLU A 161 15.12 -5.11 -12.64
N MET A 162 15.30 -4.12 -11.76
CA MET A 162 16.16 -4.24 -10.57
C MET A 162 15.69 -5.37 -9.65
N VAL A 163 14.38 -5.43 -9.36
CA VAL A 163 13.80 -6.50 -8.55
C VAL A 163 13.89 -7.85 -9.27
N VAL A 164 13.69 -7.91 -10.59
CA VAL A 164 13.89 -9.15 -11.36
C VAL A 164 15.32 -9.68 -11.23
N ARG A 165 16.35 -8.83 -11.36
CA ARG A 165 17.74 -9.26 -11.15
C ARG A 165 17.98 -9.76 -9.73
N ALA A 166 17.38 -9.11 -8.73
CA ALA A 166 17.46 -9.57 -7.35
C ALA A 166 16.82 -10.95 -7.15
N LEU A 167 15.66 -11.19 -7.79
CA LEU A 167 14.97 -12.48 -7.80
C LEU A 167 15.78 -13.56 -8.51
N HIS A 168 16.48 -13.24 -9.59
CA HIS A 168 17.36 -14.17 -10.29
C HIS A 168 18.52 -14.65 -9.41
N ARG A 169 19.13 -13.76 -8.62
CA ARG A 169 20.22 -14.12 -7.70
C ARG A 169 19.82 -15.13 -6.64
N VAL A 170 18.56 -15.08 -6.20
CA VAL A 170 18.04 -16.03 -5.20
C VAL A 170 17.51 -17.33 -5.83
N GLY A 171 17.49 -17.45 -7.17
CA GLY A 171 17.11 -18.66 -7.89
C GLY A 171 15.81 -18.58 -8.70
N ALA A 172 15.05 -17.48 -8.60
CA ALA A 172 13.80 -17.29 -9.36
C ALA A 172 14.06 -16.74 -10.77
N THR A 173 14.84 -17.47 -11.57
CA THR A 173 15.36 -17.06 -12.89
C THR A 173 14.32 -16.98 -14.01
N ASN A 174 13.13 -17.55 -13.80
CA ASN A 174 11.99 -17.53 -14.70
C ASN A 174 11.07 -16.31 -14.50
N THR A 175 11.57 -15.26 -13.84
CA THR A 175 10.86 -14.00 -13.63
C THR A 175 11.26 -12.95 -14.67
N SER A 176 10.30 -12.12 -15.10
CA SER A 176 10.52 -11.04 -16.07
C SER A 176 9.52 -9.90 -15.90
N VAL A 177 9.86 -8.72 -16.44
CA VAL A 177 8.93 -7.58 -16.50
C VAL A 177 8.10 -7.68 -17.77
N ASN A 178 6.77 -7.55 -17.66
CA ASN A 178 5.88 -7.53 -18.82
C ASN A 178 5.62 -6.12 -19.36
N ASP A 179 4.86 -6.01 -20.45
CA ASP A 179 4.51 -4.73 -21.09
C ASP A 179 3.73 -3.75 -20.19
N ARG A 180 3.10 -4.28 -19.12
CA ARG A 180 2.38 -3.47 -18.12
C ARG A 180 3.26 -3.07 -16.94
N HIS A 181 4.55 -3.35 -17.00
CA HIS A 181 5.53 -3.07 -15.94
C HIS A 181 5.29 -3.88 -14.65
N ASP A 182 4.55 -4.99 -14.75
CA ASP A 182 4.40 -5.97 -13.69
C ASP A 182 5.53 -7.00 -13.77
N ILE A 183 5.92 -7.60 -12.64
CA ILE A 183 6.81 -8.77 -12.65
C ILE A 183 5.96 -10.04 -12.70
N VAL A 184 6.28 -10.91 -13.64
CA VAL A 184 5.59 -12.17 -13.87
C VAL A 184 6.55 -13.36 -13.78
N LEU A 185 6.02 -14.50 -13.36
CA LEU A 185 6.67 -15.78 -13.23
C LEU A 185 6.17 -16.73 -14.32
N ALA A 186 7.08 -17.29 -15.12
CA ALA A 186 6.74 -18.31 -16.11
C ALA A 186 6.61 -19.67 -15.42
N THR A 187 5.41 -20.28 -15.45
CA THR A 187 5.10 -21.51 -14.70
C THR A 187 4.85 -22.73 -15.60
N GLY A 188 5.37 -22.74 -16.84
CA GLY A 188 5.08 -23.78 -17.84
C GLY A 188 3.61 -23.84 -18.33
N GLN A 189 2.75 -22.99 -17.77
CA GLN A 189 1.35 -22.81 -18.19
C GLN A 189 1.25 -21.80 -19.33
N ALA A 190 0.10 -21.78 -20.03
CA ALA A 190 -0.14 -20.91 -21.18
C ALA A 190 -0.02 -19.40 -20.90
N GLN A 191 -0.27 -18.98 -19.65
CA GLN A 191 -0.11 -17.58 -19.23
C GLN A 191 0.82 -17.49 -18.01
N PRO A 192 1.75 -16.52 -17.98
CA PRO A 192 2.61 -16.31 -16.83
C PRO A 192 1.79 -15.74 -15.66
N ARG A 193 2.24 -16.02 -14.43
CA ARG A 193 1.55 -15.60 -13.21
C ARG A 193 2.20 -14.34 -12.65
N LYS A 194 1.40 -13.35 -12.30
CA LYS A 194 1.88 -12.09 -11.72
C LYS A 194 2.38 -12.33 -10.29
N ILE A 195 3.58 -11.83 -9.99
CA ILE A 195 4.17 -11.87 -8.64
C ILE A 195 4.37 -10.46 -8.06
N SER A 196 4.44 -9.43 -8.91
CA SER A 196 4.60 -8.03 -8.49
C SER A 196 3.69 -7.13 -9.31
N GLY A 197 2.98 -6.21 -8.65
CA GLY A 197 2.30 -5.11 -9.31
C GLY A 197 3.02 -3.79 -9.08
N SER A 198 3.16 -2.98 -10.14
CA SER A 198 3.79 -1.66 -10.07
C SER A 198 2.75 -0.53 -10.04
N ALA A 199 3.08 0.53 -9.30
CA ALA A 199 2.40 1.82 -9.36
C ALA A 199 3.40 2.96 -9.23
N PHE A 200 2.99 4.15 -9.71
CA PHE A 200 3.90 5.28 -9.86
C PHE A 200 3.26 6.58 -9.38
N LYS A 201 4.10 7.48 -8.86
CA LYS A 201 3.74 8.87 -8.54
C LYS A 201 4.87 9.79 -8.99
N LEU A 202 4.53 10.77 -9.83
CA LEU A 202 5.48 11.77 -10.32
C LEU A 202 5.18 13.10 -9.65
N THR A 203 6.22 13.76 -9.13
CA THR A 203 6.18 15.15 -8.66
C THR A 203 6.93 16.04 -9.67
N ARG A 204 7.17 17.31 -9.32
CA ARG A 204 7.91 18.23 -10.20
C ARG A 204 9.33 17.72 -10.47
N HIS A 205 10.03 17.28 -9.42
CA HIS A 205 11.45 16.93 -9.49
C HIS A 205 11.74 15.45 -9.25
N ARG A 206 10.79 14.71 -8.67
CA ARG A 206 11.03 13.34 -8.23
C ARG A 206 9.99 12.37 -8.79
N ALA A 207 10.36 11.10 -8.82
CA ALA A 207 9.52 10.00 -9.24
C ALA A 207 9.60 8.88 -8.20
N LEU A 208 8.44 8.41 -7.76
CA LEU A 208 8.26 7.22 -6.95
C LEU A 208 7.77 6.08 -7.85
N HIS A 209 8.51 4.97 -7.84
CA HIS A 209 8.05 3.66 -8.27
C HIS A 209 7.92 2.80 -7.02
N HIS A 210 6.71 2.38 -6.69
CA HIS A 210 6.53 1.31 -5.73
C HIS A 210 5.88 0.08 -6.35
N GLY A 211 6.16 -1.06 -5.77
CA GLY A 211 5.52 -2.28 -6.16
C GLY A 211 5.40 -3.26 -5.01
N THR A 212 4.49 -4.20 -5.21
CA THR A 212 4.35 -5.37 -4.34
C THR A 212 5.26 -6.47 -4.82
N CYS A 213 5.56 -7.46 -4.00
CA CYS A 213 6.22 -8.69 -4.40
C CYS A 213 5.68 -9.81 -3.52
N LEU A 214 4.86 -10.68 -4.10
CA LEU A 214 4.28 -11.85 -3.46
C LEU A 214 5.38 -12.87 -3.23
N LEU A 215 6.03 -12.79 -2.07
CA LEU A 215 7.13 -13.66 -1.72
C LEU A 215 6.60 -15.00 -1.23
N ASP A 216 5.77 -14.98 -0.19
CA ASP A 216 5.21 -16.18 0.43
C ASP A 216 3.89 -15.92 1.18
N SER A 217 2.92 -15.30 0.50
CA SER A 217 1.61 -15.00 1.12
C SER A 217 0.82 -16.30 1.38
N PRO A 218 0.39 -16.57 2.63
CA PRO A 218 -0.47 -17.71 2.94
C PRO A 218 -1.90 -17.53 2.40
N ASN A 219 -2.29 -16.30 2.06
CA ASN A 219 -3.63 -15.96 1.59
C ASN A 219 -3.75 -15.93 0.06
N ILE A 220 -2.74 -16.38 -0.68
CA ILE A 220 -2.72 -16.28 -2.14
C ILE A 220 -3.95 -16.90 -2.84
N SER A 221 -4.48 -18.00 -2.30
CA SER A 221 -5.69 -18.67 -2.81
C SER A 221 -6.99 -17.91 -2.49
N ARG A 222 -6.96 -17.03 -1.48
CA ARG A 222 -8.10 -16.28 -0.96
C ARG A 222 -8.08 -14.80 -1.35
N LEU A 223 -7.06 -14.28 -2.04
CA LEU A 223 -7.01 -12.87 -2.46
C LEU A 223 -8.30 -12.43 -3.19
N GLY A 224 -8.89 -13.34 -3.98
CA GLY A 224 -10.15 -13.11 -4.65
C GLY A 224 -11.32 -12.78 -3.72
N SER A 225 -11.36 -13.27 -2.49
CA SER A 225 -12.45 -12.96 -1.55
C SER A 225 -12.42 -11.53 -1.05
N PHE A 226 -11.25 -10.88 -1.05
CA PHE A 226 -11.08 -9.48 -0.65
C PHE A 226 -11.24 -8.51 -1.83
N LEU A 227 -10.94 -8.95 -3.06
CA LEU A 227 -10.87 -8.10 -4.27
C LEU A 227 -12.06 -8.30 -5.23
N ARG A 228 -13.08 -9.08 -4.85
CA ARG A 228 -14.30 -9.30 -5.66
C ARG A 228 -15.48 -8.61 -4.99
N SER A 229 -15.79 -7.41 -5.47
CA SER A 229 -16.96 -6.69 -4.99
C SER A 229 -18.28 -7.45 -5.27
N PRO A 230 -19.19 -7.52 -4.27
CA PRO A 230 -20.55 -8.03 -4.47
C PRO A 230 -21.43 -7.09 -5.30
N ALA A 231 -21.05 -5.82 -5.45
CA ALA A 231 -21.75 -4.79 -6.23
C ALA A 231 -21.21 -4.61 -7.66
N ARG A 232 -20.19 -5.37 -8.08
CA ARG A 232 -19.53 -5.19 -9.39
C ARG A 232 -20.51 -5.18 -10.56
N ASP A 233 -21.50 -6.07 -10.55
CA ASP A 233 -22.47 -6.21 -11.64
C ASP A 233 -23.56 -5.12 -11.61
N TYR A 234 -23.64 -4.35 -10.52
CA TYR A 234 -24.60 -3.26 -10.32
C TYR A 234 -23.97 -1.88 -10.53
N ILE A 235 -22.63 -1.79 -10.57
CA ILE A 235 -21.91 -0.52 -10.62
C ILE A 235 -21.38 -0.23 -12.03
N LYS A 236 -21.56 1.02 -12.45
CA LYS A 236 -20.83 1.64 -13.56
C LYS A 236 -20.06 2.83 -13.01
N ALA A 237 -18.73 2.75 -13.00
CA ALA A 237 -17.88 3.80 -12.44
C ALA A 237 -17.06 4.51 -13.52
N LYS A 238 -16.80 5.80 -13.30
CA LYS A 238 -15.65 6.49 -13.89
C LYS A 238 -14.42 6.16 -13.02
N GLY A 239 -13.22 6.15 -13.61
CA GLY A 239 -11.98 5.92 -12.86
C GLY A 239 -11.16 4.75 -13.39
N VAL A 240 -10.18 4.33 -12.59
CA VAL A 240 -9.23 3.27 -12.97
C VAL A 240 -9.74 1.92 -12.44
N GLU A 241 -10.13 1.02 -13.35
CA GLU A 241 -10.45 -0.37 -12.98
C GLU A 241 -9.18 -1.21 -12.80
N SER A 242 -9.23 -2.20 -11.90
CA SER A 242 -8.14 -3.16 -11.76
C SER A 242 -8.09 -4.15 -12.92
N VAL A 243 -6.90 -4.40 -13.45
CA VAL A 243 -6.65 -5.49 -14.42
C VAL A 243 -6.39 -6.77 -13.64
N ARG A 244 -7.33 -7.72 -13.72
CA ARG A 244 -7.18 -9.03 -13.07
C ARG A 244 -6.09 -9.85 -13.77
N SER A 245 -5.28 -10.56 -13.00
CA SER A 245 -4.26 -11.48 -13.50
C SER A 245 -4.11 -12.65 -12.53
N PRO A 246 -3.84 -13.87 -13.01
CA PRO A 246 -3.48 -14.97 -12.13
C PRO A 246 -2.17 -14.62 -11.40
N VAL A 247 -2.07 -15.02 -10.15
CA VAL A 247 -0.91 -14.71 -9.29
C VAL A 247 -0.19 -15.95 -8.80
N ALA A 248 1.07 -15.79 -8.40
CA ALA A 248 1.89 -16.82 -7.76
C ALA A 248 2.76 -16.19 -6.65
N ASN A 249 3.20 -17.01 -5.70
CA ASN A 249 4.26 -16.64 -4.77
C ASN A 249 5.62 -16.98 -5.40
N VAL A 250 6.64 -16.18 -5.11
CA VAL A 250 8.04 -16.49 -5.47
C VAL A 250 8.49 -17.79 -4.81
N SER A 251 8.06 -18.06 -3.57
CA SER A 251 8.35 -19.29 -2.84
C SER A 251 7.97 -20.57 -3.61
N SER A 252 7.00 -20.51 -4.52
CA SER A 252 6.58 -21.67 -5.33
C SER A 252 7.67 -22.21 -6.25
N VAL A 253 8.67 -21.39 -6.62
CA VAL A 253 9.85 -21.82 -7.40
C VAL A 253 10.75 -22.77 -6.58
N PHE A 254 10.66 -22.70 -5.26
CA PHE A 254 11.55 -23.39 -4.33
C PHE A 254 10.92 -24.62 -3.68
N ALA A 255 9.72 -25.03 -4.11
CA ALA A 255 8.99 -26.16 -3.51
C ALA A 255 9.81 -27.47 -3.50
N ASP A 256 10.60 -27.70 -4.54
CA ASP A 256 11.49 -28.87 -4.68
C ASP A 256 12.98 -28.52 -4.49
N ALA A 257 13.29 -27.30 -4.04
CA ALA A 257 14.67 -26.86 -3.87
C ALA A 257 15.29 -27.42 -2.59
N MET A 258 16.60 -27.72 -2.64
CA MET A 258 17.32 -28.26 -1.48
C MET A 258 17.50 -27.22 -0.35
N MET A 259 17.47 -25.93 -0.69
CA MET A 259 17.52 -24.83 0.27
C MET A 259 16.14 -24.17 0.40
N PRO A 260 15.68 -23.88 1.64
CA PRO A 260 14.39 -23.23 1.85
C PRO A 260 14.39 -21.80 1.31
N PHE A 261 13.23 -21.35 0.86
CA PHE A 261 13.00 -19.97 0.47
C PHE A 261 13.21 -19.03 1.67
N SER A 262 13.89 -17.90 1.46
CA SER A 262 14.11 -16.87 2.47
C SER A 262 13.70 -15.50 1.95
N MET A 263 12.71 -14.88 2.61
CA MET A 263 12.31 -13.50 2.33
C MET A 263 13.45 -12.52 2.62
N GLU A 264 14.23 -12.76 3.69
CA GLU A 264 15.40 -11.94 4.03
C GLU A 264 16.46 -12.00 2.92
N GLY A 265 16.66 -13.18 2.31
CA GLY A 265 17.54 -13.33 1.15
C GLY A 265 17.09 -12.49 -0.04
N VAL A 266 15.78 -12.41 -0.31
CA VAL A 266 15.23 -11.54 -1.35
C VAL A 266 15.44 -10.07 -1.01
N ILE A 267 15.18 -9.66 0.23
CA ILE A 267 15.39 -8.28 0.71
C ILE A 267 16.85 -7.87 0.56
N ALA A 268 17.79 -8.71 1.02
CA ALA A 268 19.22 -8.47 0.90
C ALA A 268 19.65 -8.33 -0.57
N SER A 269 19.14 -9.18 -1.45
CA SER A 269 19.40 -9.15 -2.89
C SER A 269 18.87 -7.85 -3.55
N ILE A 270 17.68 -7.36 -3.15
CA ILE A 270 17.13 -6.08 -3.63
C ILE A 270 18.01 -4.91 -3.19
N VAL A 271 18.46 -4.91 -1.93
CA VAL A 271 19.37 -3.89 -1.41
C VAL A 271 20.69 -3.87 -2.19
N GLU A 272 21.25 -5.04 -2.52
CA GLU A 272 22.46 -5.14 -3.34
C GLU A 272 22.26 -4.63 -4.77
N GLU A 273 21.16 -5.00 -5.43
CA GLU A 273 20.85 -4.52 -6.79
C GLU A 273 20.61 -3.01 -6.83
N PHE A 274 19.98 -2.44 -5.81
CA PHE A 274 19.86 -1.00 -5.65
C PHE A 274 21.23 -0.36 -5.46
N ALA A 275 22.06 -0.93 -4.60
CA ALA A 275 23.40 -0.42 -4.33
C ALA A 275 24.29 -0.42 -5.57
N GLN A 276 24.23 -1.47 -6.37
CA GLN A 276 24.96 -1.56 -7.64
C GLN A 276 24.42 -0.57 -8.66
N MET A 277 23.09 -0.42 -8.77
CA MET A 277 22.46 0.51 -9.72
C MET A 277 22.84 1.96 -9.45
N TYR A 278 22.97 2.35 -8.18
CA TYR A 278 23.23 3.73 -7.76
C TYR A 278 24.63 3.97 -7.21
N GLN A 279 25.51 2.98 -7.26
CA GLN A 279 26.88 3.05 -6.72
C GLN A 279 26.91 3.51 -5.26
N VAL A 280 26.04 2.91 -4.45
CA VAL A 280 25.91 3.23 -3.03
C VAL A 280 27.14 2.72 -2.26
N ASP A 281 27.55 3.49 -1.25
CA ASP A 281 28.66 3.12 -0.36
C ASP A 281 28.42 1.77 0.31
N SER A 282 29.44 0.91 0.32
CA SER A 282 29.39 -0.43 0.93
C SER A 282 29.04 -0.41 2.42
N ASP A 283 29.38 0.65 3.14
CA ASP A 283 29.02 0.80 4.55
C ASP A 283 27.52 1.01 4.71
N ALA A 284 26.88 1.78 3.81
CA ALA A 284 25.42 1.94 3.80
C ALA A 284 24.71 0.60 3.57
N VAL A 285 25.22 -0.20 2.62
CA VAL A 285 24.69 -1.54 2.30
C VAL A 285 24.77 -2.46 3.52
N ARG A 286 25.94 -2.53 4.17
CA ARG A 286 26.16 -3.34 5.38
C ARG A 286 25.20 -2.95 6.51
N ARG A 287 24.93 -1.64 6.67
CA ARG A 287 23.98 -1.14 7.69
C ARG A 287 22.54 -1.46 7.31
N ALA A 288 22.14 -1.24 6.06
CA ALA A 288 20.81 -1.56 5.55
C ALA A 288 20.47 -3.06 5.68
N GLN A 289 21.42 -3.94 5.37
CA GLN A 289 21.26 -5.39 5.51
C GLN A 289 21.07 -5.85 6.96
N ARG A 290 21.38 -5.00 7.96
CA ARG A 290 21.19 -5.31 9.38
C ARG A 290 20.00 -4.57 9.99
N ALA A 291 19.29 -3.74 9.21
CA ALA A 291 18.22 -2.89 9.73
C ALA A 291 17.05 -3.67 10.34
N HIS A 292 16.79 -4.90 9.88
CA HIS A 292 15.76 -5.78 10.45
C HIS A 292 16.17 -6.48 11.75
N ALA A 293 17.47 -6.52 12.07
CA ALA A 293 18.01 -7.31 13.19
C ALA A 293 18.28 -6.49 14.46
N VAL A 294 18.06 -5.17 14.43
CA VAL A 294 18.41 -4.23 15.52
C VAL A 294 17.21 -3.31 15.79
N GLU A 295 17.15 -2.71 16.97
CA GLU A 295 16.26 -1.58 17.31
C GLU A 295 16.28 -0.49 16.22
N PRO A 296 15.26 0.39 16.11
CA PRO A 296 15.20 1.44 15.09
C PRO A 296 16.38 2.41 15.21
N GLU A 297 17.48 2.05 14.55
CA GLU A 297 18.71 2.82 14.50
C GLU A 297 18.91 3.37 13.09
N LEU A 298 19.40 4.61 13.04
CA LEU A 298 19.81 5.26 11.80
C LEU A 298 21.32 5.39 11.77
N TYR A 299 21.87 5.24 10.58
CA TYR A 299 23.29 5.43 10.29
C TYR A 299 23.41 6.39 9.12
N ALA A 300 24.42 7.24 9.15
CA ALA A 300 24.69 8.15 8.06
C ALA A 300 26.18 8.31 7.83
N GLY A 301 26.58 8.30 6.56
CA GLY A 301 27.88 8.77 6.11
C GLY A 301 27.79 10.18 5.52
N ASP A 302 28.82 10.58 4.79
CA ASP A 302 28.87 11.90 4.14
C ASP A 302 27.76 12.05 3.09
N THR A 303 27.55 10.99 2.29
CA THR A 303 26.66 10.99 1.14
C THR A 303 25.46 10.05 1.24
N TRP A 304 25.33 9.32 2.35
CA TRP A 304 24.33 8.27 2.48
C TRP A 304 23.67 8.22 3.86
N VAL A 305 22.47 7.62 3.89
CA VAL A 305 21.72 7.29 5.11
C VAL A 305 21.18 5.87 4.98
N ALA A 306 21.28 5.07 6.04
CA ALA A 306 20.72 3.73 6.07
C ALA A 306 20.18 3.38 7.47
N GLY A 307 19.05 2.68 7.55
CA GLY A 307 18.56 2.20 8.83
C GLY A 307 17.10 1.76 8.85
N ALA A 308 16.61 1.53 10.06
CA ALA A 308 15.23 1.15 10.31
C ALA A 308 14.37 2.36 10.69
N VAL A 309 13.14 2.37 10.20
CA VAL A 309 12.10 3.36 10.54
C VAL A 309 10.82 2.65 10.92
N GLY A 310 9.85 3.35 11.50
CA GLY A 310 8.56 2.74 11.82
C GLY A 310 7.64 3.68 12.59
N GLU A 311 6.96 3.15 13.60
CA GLU A 311 5.96 3.88 14.37
C GLU A 311 6.54 5.08 15.13
N SER A 312 7.79 5.01 15.60
CA SER A 312 8.45 6.12 16.27
C SER A 312 8.56 7.35 15.35
N GLN A 313 8.99 7.18 14.10
CA GLN A 313 8.96 8.25 13.10
C GLN A 313 7.52 8.59 12.70
N GLY A 314 6.67 7.57 12.54
CA GLY A 314 5.27 7.71 12.14
C GLY A 314 4.49 8.69 13.00
N TYR A 315 4.59 8.52 14.32
CA TYR A 315 3.85 9.33 15.29
C TYR A 315 4.69 10.46 15.92
N GLY A 316 6.02 10.38 15.83
CA GLY A 316 6.95 11.39 16.33
C GLY A 316 7.19 12.57 15.38
N GLU A 317 7.17 12.35 14.05
CA GLU A 317 7.36 13.42 13.07
C GLU A 317 6.01 14.02 12.64
N PRO A 318 5.74 15.31 12.90
CA PRO A 318 4.42 15.92 12.66
C PRO A 318 3.90 15.80 11.23
N GLU A 319 4.77 15.89 10.22
CA GLU A 319 4.37 15.76 8.81
C GLU A 319 3.96 14.34 8.44
N ILE A 320 4.63 13.33 9.02
CA ILE A 320 4.27 11.92 8.82
C ILE A 320 2.96 11.62 9.52
N LYS A 321 2.81 12.08 10.77
CA LYS A 321 1.56 11.92 11.53
C LYS A 321 0.38 12.56 10.82
N LYS A 322 0.53 13.77 10.26
CA LYS A 322 -0.50 14.40 9.44
C LYS A 322 -0.88 13.52 8.23
N GLY A 323 0.12 12.91 7.60
CA GLY A 323 -0.10 11.94 6.52
C GLY A 323 -0.90 10.71 6.97
N ILE A 324 -0.63 10.19 8.17
CA ILE A 324 -1.36 9.07 8.78
C ILE A 324 -2.82 9.47 9.05
N ASP A 325 -3.03 10.60 9.72
CA ASP A 325 -4.36 11.12 10.06
C ASP A 325 -5.21 11.32 8.78
N GLU A 326 -4.61 11.84 7.70
CA GLU A 326 -5.25 11.94 6.39
C GLU A 326 -5.66 10.56 5.84
N LEU A 327 -4.73 9.60 5.81
CA LEU A 327 -4.99 8.27 5.21
C LEU A 327 -6.04 7.46 5.99
N ILE A 328 -6.13 7.65 7.31
CA ILE A 328 -7.12 6.99 8.17
C ILE A 328 -8.53 7.59 7.97
N SER A 329 -8.60 8.89 7.63
CA SER A 329 -9.88 9.59 7.52
C SER A 329 -10.83 8.94 6.51
N LEU A 330 -12.11 8.83 6.88
CA LEU A 330 -13.17 8.38 5.98
C LEU A 330 -13.27 9.27 4.73
N GLU A 331 -13.01 10.56 4.91
CA GLU A 331 -12.94 11.52 3.82
C GLU A 331 -11.93 11.06 2.75
N TRP A 332 -10.67 10.80 3.12
CA TRP A 332 -9.68 10.31 2.17
C TRP A 332 -10.04 8.95 1.57
N LYS A 333 -10.50 8.02 2.41
CA LYS A 333 -10.80 6.66 1.97
C LYS A 333 -11.95 6.61 0.95
N TYR A 334 -13.00 7.41 1.10
CA TYR A 334 -14.23 7.24 0.33
C TYR A 334 -14.58 8.40 -0.60
N THR A 335 -14.34 9.66 -0.22
CA THR A 335 -14.77 10.83 -1.04
C THR A 335 -13.90 11.09 -2.26
N GLN A 336 -12.75 10.42 -2.32
CA GLN A 336 -11.82 10.45 -3.44
C GLN A 336 -12.28 9.54 -4.59
N THR A 337 -13.39 8.82 -4.38
CA THR A 337 -14.03 7.97 -5.38
C THR A 337 -14.58 8.81 -6.53
N PRO A 338 -14.18 8.55 -7.78
CA PRO A 338 -14.75 9.24 -8.93
C PRO A 338 -16.26 8.93 -9.07
N GLN A 339 -16.95 9.73 -9.87
CA GLN A 339 -18.38 9.57 -10.09
C GLN A 339 -18.73 8.14 -10.56
N PHE A 340 -19.77 7.56 -9.98
CA PHE A 340 -20.30 6.25 -10.39
C PHE A 340 -21.81 6.18 -10.23
N THR A 341 -22.42 5.19 -10.87
CA THR A 341 -23.82 4.82 -10.69
C THR A 341 -23.91 3.41 -10.14
N PHE A 342 -24.88 3.18 -9.26
CA PHE A 342 -25.35 1.87 -8.84
C PHE A 342 -26.77 1.69 -9.35
N SER A 343 -27.06 0.58 -10.04
CA SER A 343 -28.41 0.31 -10.56
C SER A 343 -28.76 -1.18 -10.53
N THR A 344 -29.98 -1.50 -10.11
CA THR A 344 -30.55 -2.87 -10.14
C THR A 344 -31.21 -3.24 -11.46
N TYR A 345 -31.20 -2.33 -12.43
CA TYR A 345 -31.72 -2.55 -13.78
C TYR A 345 -30.80 -1.90 -14.84
N PRO A 346 -30.87 -2.34 -16.11
CA PRO A 346 -30.16 -1.67 -17.21
C PRO A 346 -30.59 -0.21 -17.34
N ILE A 347 -29.62 0.68 -17.59
CA ILE A 347 -29.86 2.12 -17.81
C ILE A 347 -29.33 2.54 -19.17
N GLU A 348 -29.70 3.72 -19.64
CA GLU A 348 -29.27 4.25 -20.94
C GLU A 348 -27.73 4.25 -21.10
N ASP A 349 -27.00 4.65 -20.06
CA ASP A 349 -25.53 4.69 -20.08
C ASP A 349 -24.85 3.33 -19.80
N ASP A 350 -25.64 2.29 -19.47
CA ASP A 350 -25.14 0.95 -19.13
C ASP A 350 -26.21 -0.13 -19.34
N HIS A 351 -26.26 -0.65 -20.57
CA HIS A 351 -27.23 -1.67 -21.01
C HIS A 351 -26.97 -3.08 -20.50
N ARG A 352 -25.94 -3.31 -19.67
CA ARG A 352 -25.68 -4.66 -19.13
C ARG A 352 -26.88 -5.14 -18.32
N GLU A 353 -27.26 -6.39 -18.49
CA GLU A 353 -28.26 -7.04 -17.63
C GLU A 353 -27.76 -7.14 -16.18
N ARG A 354 -28.71 -7.07 -15.24
CA ARG A 354 -28.41 -7.12 -13.80
C ARG A 354 -28.80 -8.47 -13.21
N PRO A 355 -28.06 -9.00 -12.23
CA PRO A 355 -28.51 -10.18 -11.52
C PRO A 355 -29.86 -9.90 -10.86
N PRO A 356 -30.82 -10.85 -10.93
CA PRO A 356 -32.17 -10.63 -10.41
C PRO A 356 -32.13 -10.35 -8.90
N LEU A 357 -33.03 -9.48 -8.46
CA LEU A 357 -33.26 -9.25 -7.05
C LEU A 357 -33.92 -10.49 -6.40
N PRO A 358 -33.78 -10.67 -5.07
CA PRO A 358 -34.47 -11.73 -4.35
C PRO A 358 -35.98 -11.73 -4.64
N SER A 359 -36.58 -12.92 -4.77
CA SER A 359 -38.01 -13.08 -5.06
C SER A 359 -38.94 -12.58 -3.95
N THR A 360 -38.38 -12.29 -2.78
CA THR A 360 -39.03 -11.62 -1.65
C THR A 360 -39.30 -10.14 -1.90
N LEU A 361 -38.62 -9.52 -2.88
CA LEU A 361 -38.90 -8.16 -3.32
C LEU A 361 -39.88 -8.16 -4.51
N PRO A 362 -40.80 -7.18 -4.61
CA PRO A 362 -41.65 -7.01 -5.78
C PRO A 362 -40.81 -6.95 -7.07
N PRO A 363 -41.21 -7.62 -8.18
CA PRO A 363 -40.49 -7.56 -9.45
C PRO A 363 -40.36 -6.15 -10.05
N SER A 364 -41.23 -5.23 -9.62
CA SER A 364 -41.21 -3.80 -9.92
C SER A 364 -40.16 -3.01 -9.14
N THR A 365 -39.44 -3.62 -8.21
CA THR A 365 -38.42 -2.95 -7.40
C THR A 365 -37.29 -2.43 -8.27
N ARG A 366 -37.01 -1.12 -8.17
CA ARG A 366 -35.95 -0.43 -8.89
C ARG A 366 -35.15 0.39 -7.91
N VAL A 367 -33.82 0.28 -8.00
CA VAL A 367 -32.87 1.07 -7.21
C VAL A 367 -31.86 1.65 -8.17
N PHE A 368 -31.75 2.96 -8.20
CA PHE A 368 -30.72 3.70 -8.90
C PHE A 368 -30.12 4.74 -7.96
N LEU A 369 -28.80 4.85 -7.95
CA LEU A 369 -28.04 5.87 -7.24
C LEU A 369 -26.97 6.42 -8.19
N ARG A 370 -26.80 7.74 -8.23
CA ARG A 370 -25.66 8.41 -8.84
C ARG A 370 -24.87 9.13 -7.76
N LEU A 371 -23.58 8.89 -7.70
CA LEU A 371 -22.71 9.40 -6.66
C LEU A 371 -21.57 10.22 -7.25
N LYS A 372 -21.18 11.28 -6.54
CA LYS A 372 -20.01 12.10 -6.87
C LYS A 372 -19.31 12.50 -5.56
N HIS A 373 -18.00 12.28 -5.49
CA HIS A 373 -17.18 12.51 -4.29
C HIS A 373 -17.75 11.83 -3.03
N GLY A 374 -18.28 10.62 -3.18
CA GLY A 374 -18.88 9.86 -2.09
C GLY A 374 -20.28 10.29 -1.67
N ALA A 375 -20.82 11.40 -2.18
CA ALA A 375 -22.19 11.86 -1.89
C ALA A 375 -23.17 11.39 -2.97
N ILE A 376 -24.40 11.07 -2.56
CA ILE A 376 -25.52 10.78 -3.46
C ILE A 376 -26.01 12.11 -4.04
N ILE A 377 -26.01 12.23 -5.37
CA ILE A 377 -26.47 13.43 -6.08
C ILE A 377 -27.77 13.20 -6.86
N GLU A 378 -28.14 11.94 -7.05
CA GLU A 378 -29.38 11.53 -7.69
C GLU A 378 -29.72 10.13 -7.18
N SER A 379 -31.00 9.86 -6.97
CA SER A 379 -31.48 8.54 -6.61
C SER A 379 -32.89 8.32 -7.10
N HIS A 380 -33.18 7.13 -7.62
CA HIS A 380 -34.53 6.70 -7.98
C HIS A 380 -34.77 5.33 -7.34
N ILE A 381 -35.55 5.30 -6.26
CA ILE A 381 -35.87 4.07 -5.54
C ILE A 381 -37.38 3.94 -5.46
N SER A 382 -37.89 2.81 -5.93
CA SER A 382 -39.32 2.48 -5.90
C SER A 382 -39.54 0.98 -5.79
N THR A 383 -40.70 0.60 -5.27
CA THR A 383 -41.15 -0.80 -5.19
C THR A 383 -42.46 -1.03 -5.95
N SER A 384 -43.22 0.02 -6.25
CA SER A 384 -44.52 -0.07 -6.91
C SER A 384 -44.41 -0.37 -8.42
N SER A 385 -45.37 -1.13 -8.93
CA SER A 385 -45.59 -1.32 -10.38
C SER A 385 -46.38 -0.19 -11.01
N ASP A 386 -47.12 0.59 -10.21
CA ASP A 386 -47.82 1.79 -10.68
C ASP A 386 -46.80 2.91 -10.92
N THR A 387 -46.81 3.48 -12.13
CA THR A 387 -45.83 4.48 -12.55
C THR A 387 -45.95 5.79 -11.77
N SER A 388 -47.16 6.22 -11.41
CA SER A 388 -47.37 7.44 -10.62
C SER A 388 -46.83 7.24 -9.20
N VAL A 389 -47.20 6.13 -8.57
CA VAL A 389 -46.74 5.80 -7.21
C VAL A 389 -45.22 5.61 -7.18
N ALA A 390 -44.65 4.92 -8.17
CA ALA A 390 -43.21 4.74 -8.28
C ALA A 390 -42.46 6.07 -8.44
N SER A 391 -43.00 7.01 -9.21
CA SER A 391 -42.43 8.36 -9.38
C SER A 391 -42.48 9.15 -8.06
N GLU A 392 -43.60 9.12 -7.34
CA GLU A 392 -43.74 9.79 -6.05
C GLU A 392 -42.83 9.19 -4.97
N GLN A 393 -42.68 7.86 -4.95
CA GLN A 393 -41.71 7.14 -4.12
C GLN A 393 -40.28 7.60 -4.41
N ALA A 394 -39.89 7.65 -5.69
CA ALA A 394 -38.55 8.05 -6.10
C ALA A 394 -38.22 9.49 -5.68
N VAL A 395 -39.15 10.43 -5.85
CA VAL A 395 -38.97 11.85 -5.44
C VAL A 395 -38.75 11.96 -3.94
N ARG A 396 -39.62 11.36 -3.12
CA ARG A 396 -39.51 11.41 -1.66
C ARG A 396 -38.21 10.79 -1.13
N VAL A 397 -37.83 9.63 -1.66
CA VAL A 397 -36.56 8.98 -1.29
C VAL A 397 -35.37 9.85 -1.72
N HIS A 398 -35.44 10.48 -2.89
CA HIS A 398 -34.38 11.38 -3.35
C HIS A 398 -34.20 12.60 -2.46
N GLU A 399 -35.28 13.26 -2.04
CA GLU A 399 -35.22 14.38 -1.11
C GLU A 399 -34.49 14.01 0.20
N ALA A 400 -34.69 12.78 0.69
CA ALA A 400 -34.03 12.29 1.90
C ALA A 400 -32.56 11.85 1.69
N LEU A 401 -32.19 11.39 0.50
CA LEU A 401 -30.85 10.87 0.20
C LEU A 401 -29.91 11.91 -0.42
N ASN A 402 -30.45 12.98 -1.00
CA ASN A 402 -29.64 13.97 -1.71
C ASN A 402 -28.60 14.62 -0.78
N GLY A 403 -27.33 14.56 -1.16
CA GLY A 403 -26.20 15.07 -0.38
C GLY A 403 -25.67 14.11 0.69
N CYS A 404 -26.38 13.02 1.00
CA CYS A 404 -25.91 12.02 1.97
C CYS A 404 -24.64 11.33 1.47
N LYS A 405 -23.63 11.23 2.34
CA LYS A 405 -22.39 10.52 2.07
C LYS A 405 -22.60 9.02 2.22
N LEU A 406 -22.38 8.26 1.15
CA LEU A 406 -22.69 6.82 1.12
C LEU A 406 -21.94 6.02 2.18
N HIS A 407 -20.70 6.38 2.47
CA HIS A 407 -19.87 5.69 3.45
C HIS A 407 -20.26 6.00 4.91
N GLU A 408 -21.08 7.03 5.13
CA GLU A 408 -21.64 7.37 6.44
C GLU A 408 -23.02 6.72 6.64
N MET A 409 -23.60 6.13 5.59
CA MET A 409 -24.92 5.49 5.66
C MET A 409 -24.83 4.09 6.27
N SER A 410 -25.32 3.94 7.49
CA SER A 410 -25.50 2.66 8.17
C SER A 410 -26.74 1.92 7.67
N LEU A 411 -26.83 0.61 7.96
CA LEU A 411 -28.02 -0.17 7.60
C LEU A 411 -29.28 0.37 8.28
N ALA A 412 -29.17 0.84 9.53
CA ALA A 412 -30.27 1.44 10.28
C ALA A 412 -30.76 2.73 9.60
N GLN A 413 -29.85 3.56 9.08
CA GLN A 413 -30.23 4.77 8.34
C GLN A 413 -30.90 4.43 7.01
N TRP A 414 -30.40 3.43 6.27
CA TRP A 414 -31.07 2.93 5.06
C TRP A 414 -32.49 2.44 5.37
N ARG A 415 -32.67 1.61 6.41
CA ARG A 415 -33.98 1.14 6.88
C ARG A 415 -34.90 2.32 7.18
N ALA A 416 -34.43 3.30 7.96
CA ALA A 416 -35.22 4.46 8.36
C ALA A 416 -35.66 5.31 7.16
N VAL A 417 -34.76 5.57 6.20
CA VAL A 417 -35.10 6.32 4.98
C VAL A 417 -36.15 5.56 4.16
N LEU A 418 -35.95 4.26 3.92
CA LEU A 418 -36.88 3.47 3.12
C LEU A 418 -38.26 3.36 3.79
N LEU A 419 -38.31 3.14 5.10
CA LEU A 419 -39.55 3.09 5.89
C LEU A 419 -40.34 4.40 5.83
N ASN A 420 -39.66 5.53 5.99
CA ASN A 420 -40.32 6.82 6.04
C ASN A 420 -40.75 7.32 4.67
N GLN A 421 -40.00 7.01 3.61
CA GLN A 421 -40.18 7.63 2.30
C GLN A 421 -40.94 6.77 1.28
N LEU A 422 -40.88 5.43 1.36
CA LEU A 422 -41.64 4.57 0.43
C LEU A 422 -43.13 4.42 0.81
N GLY A 423 -43.52 4.88 1.99
CA GLY A 423 -44.90 4.95 2.48
C GLY A 423 -45.37 3.70 3.23
N ALA A 424 -46.42 3.86 4.05
CA ALA A 424 -47.00 2.80 4.87
C ALA A 424 -47.68 1.66 4.07
N GLU A 425 -47.89 1.87 2.76
CA GLU A 425 -48.51 0.90 1.86
C GLU A 425 -47.55 -0.23 1.45
N VAL A 426 -46.24 -0.05 1.64
CA VAL A 426 -45.25 -1.10 1.40
C VAL A 426 -45.08 -1.93 2.66
N GLU A 427 -45.18 -3.26 2.53
CA GLU A 427 -44.99 -4.17 3.66
C GLU A 427 -43.61 -3.97 4.31
N GLY A 428 -43.58 -3.87 5.65
CA GLY A 428 -42.33 -3.65 6.39
C GLY A 428 -41.25 -4.70 6.12
N GLY A 429 -41.65 -5.96 5.85
CA GLY A 429 -40.74 -7.03 5.46
C GLY A 429 -40.02 -6.77 4.12
N THR A 430 -40.72 -6.18 3.15
CA THR A 430 -40.13 -5.79 1.86
C THR A 430 -39.09 -4.68 2.02
N LEU A 431 -39.37 -3.70 2.87
CA LEU A 431 -38.47 -2.56 3.11
C LEU A 431 -37.20 -3.00 3.84
N GLU A 432 -37.36 -3.89 4.81
CA GLU A 432 -36.25 -4.50 5.54
C GLU A 432 -35.35 -5.31 4.60
N GLU A 433 -35.94 -6.11 3.71
CA GLU A 433 -35.19 -6.87 2.72
C GLU A 433 -34.49 -5.96 1.70
N LEU A 434 -35.15 -4.89 1.25
CA LEU A 434 -34.55 -3.91 0.32
C LEU A 434 -33.33 -3.23 0.95
N ALA A 435 -33.42 -2.84 2.23
CA ALA A 435 -32.31 -2.26 2.97
C ALA A 435 -31.13 -3.25 3.05
N LYS A 436 -31.40 -4.54 3.32
CA LYS A 436 -30.37 -5.59 3.35
C LYS A 436 -29.72 -5.83 1.99
N VAL A 437 -30.50 -5.83 0.92
CA VAL A 437 -29.95 -5.97 -0.44
C VAL A 437 -29.04 -4.78 -0.77
N ILE A 438 -29.49 -3.54 -0.56
CA ILE A 438 -28.66 -2.35 -0.79
C ILE A 438 -27.41 -2.39 0.09
N GLY A 439 -27.58 -2.64 1.38
CA GLY A 439 -26.50 -2.67 2.36
C GLY A 439 -25.44 -3.72 2.03
N SER A 440 -25.84 -4.97 1.78
CA SER A 440 -24.91 -6.06 1.45
C SER A 440 -24.09 -5.77 0.18
N LYS A 441 -24.69 -5.13 -0.83
CA LYS A 441 -23.98 -4.72 -2.04
C LYS A 441 -23.01 -3.58 -1.77
N LEU A 442 -23.40 -2.61 -0.94
CA LEU A 442 -22.60 -1.42 -0.62
C LEU A 442 -21.67 -1.62 0.59
N GLY A 443 -21.51 -2.87 1.03
CA GLY A 443 -20.50 -3.26 2.00
C GLY A 443 -20.92 -3.15 3.46
N LEU A 444 -22.21 -2.98 3.77
CA LEU A 444 -22.73 -2.89 5.14
C LEU A 444 -23.06 -4.27 5.69
N ASN A 445 -22.69 -4.53 6.94
CA ASN A 445 -23.04 -5.77 7.63
C ASN A 445 -24.56 -5.85 7.84
N THR A 446 -25.17 -6.95 7.39
CA THR A 446 -26.63 -7.17 7.45
C THR A 446 -27.07 -8.16 8.52
N SER A 447 -26.14 -8.66 9.34
CA SER A 447 -26.40 -9.64 10.39
C SER A 447 -26.99 -9.03 11.68
N SER A 448 -27.31 -7.74 11.68
CA SER A 448 -27.88 -6.98 12.82
C SER A 448 -29.39 -6.81 12.74
#